data_AF-A0A7Y2DPX5-F1
#
_entry.id   AF-A0A7Y2DPX5-F1
#
_cell.length_a   1.000
_cell.length_b   1.000
_cell.length_c   1.000
_cell.angle_alpha   90.00
_cell.angle_beta   90.00
_cell.angle_gamma   90.00
#
_symmetry.space_group_name_H-M   'P 1'
#
loop_
_entity.id
_entity.type
_entity.pdbx_description
1 polymer ?
#
loop_
_entity_poly.entity_id
_entity_poly.type
_entity_poly.pdbx_seq_one_letter_code
_entity_poly.pdbx_strand_id
1 'polypeptide(L)'
;MNLGSHVTIAAAHYDDPLVRLGSALPDIATIGGFRMVPGSVNGPVGEGIAFHHKTDAIFHSHPWFTSRQKSVFDQLSTAGVGRGAARASAHVGVELLLDGEVFANDPDRSQLVSGAFAAARSAPDIAGAVPDESQELWRDHLASLHRWRAPGYFRDPLAVAHRMESILARRPRLAMSAGDVPKVASALEAAQPSIAATAEDFLREMVEALSR
;
A
#
# COMPACT_ATOMS: atom_id res chain seq x y z
N MET A 1 4.24 -2.12 2.22
CA MET A 1 2.92 -2.73 1.95
C MET A 1 2.02 -1.69 1.33
N ASN A 2 0.71 -1.95 1.17
CA ASN A 2 -0.24 -0.92 0.78
C ASN A 2 -1.42 -0.90 1.78
N LEU A 3 -2.42 -0.05 1.50
CA LEU A 3 -3.53 0.30 2.38
C LEU A 3 -4.18 -0.89 3.10
N GLY A 4 -4.61 -1.92 2.36
CA GLY A 4 -5.40 -3.03 2.91
C GLY A 4 -4.61 -3.87 3.90
N SER A 5 -3.39 -4.23 3.51
CA SER A 5 -2.48 -5.03 4.34
C SER A 5 -2.08 -4.29 5.62
N HIS A 6 -1.78 -2.99 5.55
CA HIS A 6 -1.43 -2.19 6.74
C HIS A 6 -2.54 -2.13 7.78
N VAL A 7 -3.78 -1.93 7.33
CA VAL A 7 -4.94 -1.85 8.21
C VAL A 7 -5.30 -3.22 8.77
N THR A 8 -5.21 -4.27 7.95
CA THR A 8 -5.45 -5.66 8.38
C THR A 8 -4.49 -6.09 9.47
N ILE A 9 -3.18 -5.84 9.28
CA ILE A 9 -2.16 -6.16 10.28
C ILE A 9 -2.38 -5.32 11.54
N ALA A 10 -2.60 -4.01 11.41
CA ALA A 10 -2.84 -3.15 12.58
C ALA A 10 -4.03 -3.60 13.42
N ALA A 11 -5.10 -4.10 12.79
CA ALA A 11 -6.26 -4.58 13.53
C ALA A 11 -6.07 -5.88 14.31
N ALA A 12 -5.01 -6.64 14.03
CA ALA A 12 -4.62 -7.78 14.86
C ALA A 12 -3.99 -7.35 16.20
N HIS A 13 -3.50 -6.11 16.30
CA HIS A 13 -2.84 -5.57 17.48
C HIS A 13 -3.67 -4.49 18.19
N TYR A 14 -4.56 -3.83 17.46
CA TYR A 14 -5.26 -2.64 17.94
C TYR A 14 -6.74 -2.70 17.62
N ASP A 15 -7.58 -2.46 18.64
CA ASP A 15 -9.02 -2.28 18.47
C ASP A 15 -9.41 -0.87 18.02
N ASP A 16 -8.57 0.12 18.31
CA ASP A 16 -8.86 1.53 18.02
C ASP A 16 -8.80 1.83 16.51
N PRO A 17 -9.92 2.26 15.89
CA PRO A 17 -9.95 2.61 14.47
C PRO A 17 -9.06 3.81 14.10
N LEU A 18 -8.70 4.69 15.04
CA LEU A 18 -7.76 5.79 14.79
C LEU A 18 -6.30 5.29 14.66
N VAL A 19 -5.92 4.26 15.40
CA VAL A 19 -4.61 3.59 15.21
C VAL A 19 -4.57 2.91 13.84
N ARG A 20 -5.65 2.21 13.46
CA ARG A 20 -5.78 1.57 12.14
C ARG A 20 -5.78 2.59 10.99
N LEU A 21 -6.39 3.76 11.19
CA LEU A 21 -6.28 4.88 10.24
C LEU A 21 -4.83 5.34 10.11
N GLY A 22 -4.16 5.54 11.25
CA GLY A 22 -2.76 5.95 11.30
C GLY A 22 -1.84 4.98 10.55
N SER A 23 -2.13 3.67 10.59
CA SER A 23 -1.30 2.65 9.92
C SER A 23 -1.33 2.71 8.40
N ALA A 24 -2.35 3.33 7.81
CA ALA A 24 -2.45 3.56 6.37
C ALA A 24 -2.23 5.02 5.96
N LEU A 25 -2.14 5.95 6.92
CA LEU A 25 -2.09 7.38 6.65
C LEU A 25 -0.90 7.81 5.77
N PRO A 26 0.33 7.27 5.95
CA PRO A 26 1.46 7.60 5.09
C PRO A 26 1.24 7.24 3.62
N ASP A 27 0.60 6.10 3.35
CA ASP A 27 0.26 5.68 1.99
C ASP A 27 -0.87 6.54 1.42
N ILE A 28 -1.89 6.86 2.22
CA ILE A 28 -2.97 7.78 1.84
C ILE A 28 -2.42 9.14 1.42
N ALA A 29 -1.48 9.68 2.20
CA ALA A 29 -0.80 10.94 1.90
C ALA A 29 -0.02 10.83 0.58
N THR A 30 0.76 9.77 0.42
CA THR A 30 1.54 9.51 -0.80
C THR A 30 0.66 9.40 -2.04
N ILE A 31 -0.46 8.67 -1.95
CA ILE A 31 -1.46 8.52 -3.03
C ILE A 31 -2.12 9.85 -3.37
N GLY A 32 -2.42 10.67 -2.36
CA GLY A 32 -2.97 12.01 -2.52
C GLY A 32 -1.94 13.06 -3.00
N GLY A 33 -0.65 12.70 -3.07
CA GLY A 33 0.42 13.63 -3.43
C GLY A 33 0.79 14.62 -2.32
N PHE A 34 0.46 14.30 -1.07
CA PHE A 34 0.80 15.10 0.09
C PHE A 34 2.15 14.67 0.70
N ARG A 35 2.88 15.63 1.25
CA ARG A 35 4.09 15.38 2.02
C ARG A 35 3.73 15.48 3.51
N MET A 36 3.93 14.40 4.25
CA MET A 36 3.70 14.44 5.70
C MET A 36 4.82 15.18 6.44
N VAL A 37 4.45 15.85 7.54
CA VAL A 37 5.37 16.47 8.50
C VAL A 37 5.71 15.43 9.57
N PRO A 38 6.98 14.99 9.71
CA PRO A 38 7.34 13.99 10.70
C PRO A 38 7.05 14.46 12.14
N GLY A 39 6.43 13.59 12.93
CA GLY A 39 6.15 13.85 14.35
C GLY A 39 5.07 14.90 14.63
N SER A 40 4.33 15.37 13.63
CA SER A 40 3.29 16.39 13.82
C SER A 40 1.95 15.82 14.31
N VAL A 41 1.75 14.50 14.22
CA VAL A 41 0.53 13.81 14.65
C VAL A 41 0.83 13.00 15.90
N ASN A 42 0.05 13.23 16.95
CA ASN A 42 0.16 12.55 18.25
C ASN A 42 -1.05 11.65 18.52
N GLY A 43 -1.06 11.00 19.68
CA GLY A 43 -2.17 10.15 20.12
C GLY A 43 -2.35 8.88 19.25
N PRO A 44 -3.57 8.32 19.19
CA PRO A 44 -3.82 7.06 18.48
C PRO A 44 -3.40 7.07 17.00
N VAL A 45 -3.64 8.16 16.28
CA VAL A 45 -3.21 8.27 14.87
C VAL A 45 -1.69 8.30 14.75
N GLY A 46 -1.00 9.02 15.65
CA GLY A 46 0.45 9.04 15.73
C GLY A 46 1.05 7.66 16.02
N GLU A 47 0.43 6.90 16.94
CA GLU A 47 0.78 5.51 17.21
C GLU A 47 0.63 4.63 15.96
N GLY A 48 -0.47 4.79 15.23
CA GLY A 48 -0.69 4.10 13.95
C GLY A 48 0.39 4.40 12.91
N ILE A 49 0.82 5.66 12.78
CA ILE A 49 1.91 6.05 11.87
C ILE A 49 3.24 5.41 12.29
N ALA A 50 3.53 5.38 13.59
CA ALA A 50 4.71 4.68 14.09
C ALA A 50 4.64 3.17 13.80
N PHE A 51 3.45 2.58 13.96
CA PHE A 51 3.21 1.17 13.63
C PHE A 51 3.36 0.90 12.13
N HIS A 52 2.92 1.80 11.25
CA HIS A 52 3.15 1.73 9.80
C HIS A 52 4.65 1.59 9.48
N HIS A 53 5.49 2.46 10.04
CA HIS A 53 6.93 2.42 9.78
C HIS A 53 7.59 1.14 10.28
N LYS A 54 7.20 0.63 11.45
CA LYS A 54 7.67 -0.68 11.95
C LYS A 54 7.26 -1.81 11.01
N THR A 55 6.00 -1.79 10.59
CA THR A 55 5.42 -2.76 9.68
C THR A 55 6.15 -2.79 8.35
N ASP A 56 6.45 -1.63 7.76
CA ASP A 56 7.20 -1.51 6.51
C ASP A 56 8.64 -1.99 6.64
N ALA A 57 9.32 -1.66 7.75
CA ALA A 57 10.69 -2.11 7.99
C ALA A 57 10.78 -3.64 8.00
N ILE A 58 9.84 -4.32 8.66
CA ILE A 58 9.77 -5.79 8.66
C ILE A 58 9.42 -6.29 7.26
N PHE A 59 8.36 -5.74 6.64
CA PHE A 59 7.88 -6.17 5.34
C PHE A 59 8.97 -6.11 4.24
N HIS A 60 9.67 -4.98 4.13
CA HIS A 60 10.69 -4.79 3.09
C HIS A 60 11.94 -5.64 3.30
N SER A 61 12.18 -6.13 4.52
CA SER A 61 13.25 -7.08 4.81
C SER A 61 12.81 -8.55 4.74
N HIS A 62 11.50 -8.82 4.65
CA HIS A 62 10.98 -10.16 4.75
C HIS A 62 11.34 -11.02 3.52
N PRO A 63 11.81 -12.28 3.70
CA PRO A 63 12.14 -13.18 2.58
C PRO A 63 11.00 -13.39 1.59
N TRP A 64 9.76 -13.46 2.08
CA TRP A 64 8.56 -13.60 1.25
C TRP A 64 8.44 -12.48 0.21
N PHE A 65 8.67 -11.23 0.62
CA PHE A 65 8.58 -10.07 -0.26
C PHE A 65 9.80 -9.94 -1.17
N THR A 66 11.00 -10.02 -0.60
CA THR A 66 12.25 -9.80 -1.34
C THR A 66 12.45 -10.82 -2.47
N SER A 67 12.07 -12.08 -2.26
CA SER A 67 12.12 -13.13 -3.29
C SER A 67 11.17 -12.85 -4.46
N ARG A 68 9.93 -12.42 -4.19
CA ARG A 68 8.92 -12.08 -5.21
C ARG A 68 9.29 -10.81 -5.95
N GLN A 69 9.72 -9.77 -5.23
CA GLN A 69 10.25 -8.55 -5.81
C GLN A 69 11.43 -8.86 -6.74
N LYS A 70 12.36 -9.72 -6.31
CA LYS A 70 13.49 -10.12 -7.15
C LYS A 70 13.03 -10.86 -8.41
N SER A 71 12.12 -11.83 -8.28
CA SER A 71 11.59 -12.58 -9.42
C SER A 71 10.95 -11.67 -10.46
N VAL A 72 10.06 -10.76 -10.04
CA VAL A 72 9.42 -9.80 -10.94
C VAL A 72 10.46 -8.87 -11.57
N PHE A 73 11.42 -8.38 -10.79
CA PHE A 73 12.49 -7.51 -11.32
C PHE A 73 13.34 -8.21 -12.40
N ASP A 74 13.71 -9.47 -12.19
CA ASP A 74 14.52 -10.24 -13.13
C ASP A 74 13.75 -10.50 -14.44
N GLN A 75 12.45 -10.82 -14.35
CA GLN A 75 11.57 -10.99 -15.51
C GLN A 75 11.46 -9.69 -16.34
N LEU A 76 11.21 -8.56 -15.67
CA LEU A 76 11.09 -7.26 -16.34
C LEU A 76 12.42 -6.81 -16.97
N SER A 77 13.53 -7.05 -16.28
CA SER A 77 14.86 -6.76 -16.82
C SER A 77 15.15 -7.60 -18.07
N THR A 78 14.78 -8.88 -18.05
CA THR A 78 14.91 -9.77 -19.21
C THR A 78 14.03 -9.34 -20.38
N ALA A 79 12.82 -8.82 -20.10
CA ALA A 79 11.92 -8.25 -21.09
C ALA A 79 12.34 -6.84 -21.62
N GLY A 80 13.49 -6.33 -21.17
CA GLY A 80 14.06 -5.06 -21.61
C GLY A 80 13.38 -3.82 -21.03
N VAL A 81 12.62 -3.96 -19.92
CA VAL A 81 12.05 -2.80 -19.22
C VAL A 81 13.18 -2.01 -18.56
N GLY A 82 13.13 -0.69 -18.66
CA GLY A 82 14.14 0.19 -18.08
C GLY A 82 14.32 -0.04 -16.57
N ARG A 83 15.57 -0.07 -16.08
CA ARG A 83 15.90 -0.47 -14.69
C ARG A 83 15.06 0.22 -13.62
N GLY A 84 14.81 1.53 -13.77
CA GLY A 84 14.00 2.29 -12.81
C GLY A 84 12.54 1.86 -12.78
N ALA A 85 11.92 1.75 -13.96
CA ALA A 85 10.56 1.23 -14.11
C ALA A 85 10.45 -0.22 -13.63
N ALA A 86 11.42 -1.09 -13.97
CA ALA A 86 11.45 -2.47 -13.50
C ALA A 86 11.51 -2.59 -11.98
N ARG A 87 12.38 -1.81 -11.30
CA ARG A 87 12.47 -1.82 -9.83
C ARG A 87 11.19 -1.32 -9.16
N ALA A 88 10.62 -0.22 -9.67
CA ALA A 88 9.38 0.33 -9.14
C ALA A 88 8.21 -0.65 -9.36
N SER A 89 8.14 -1.26 -10.55
CA SER A 89 7.16 -2.28 -10.95
C SER A 89 7.19 -3.51 -10.06
N ALA A 90 8.38 -4.05 -9.84
CA ALA A 90 8.57 -5.21 -8.99
C ALA A 90 8.23 -4.96 -7.52
N HIS A 91 8.44 -3.75 -7.02
CA HIS A 91 8.14 -3.39 -5.64
C HIS A 91 6.64 -3.17 -5.45
N VAL A 92 6.10 -2.14 -6.12
CA VAL A 92 4.71 -1.70 -5.92
C VAL A 92 3.73 -2.71 -6.50
N GLY A 93 4.09 -3.41 -7.59
CA GLY A 93 3.22 -4.43 -8.17
C GLY A 93 2.97 -5.61 -7.22
N VAL A 94 3.98 -6.07 -6.49
CA VAL A 94 3.83 -7.13 -5.48
C VAL A 94 2.96 -6.66 -4.31
N GLU A 95 3.12 -5.42 -3.86
CA GLU A 95 2.28 -4.83 -2.80
C GLU A 95 0.81 -4.71 -3.23
N LEU A 96 0.55 -4.29 -4.47
CA LEU A 96 -0.81 -4.15 -5.00
C LEU A 96 -1.50 -5.51 -5.19
N LEU A 97 -0.78 -6.51 -5.71
CA LEU A 97 -1.32 -7.87 -5.81
C LEU A 97 -1.60 -8.46 -4.44
N LEU A 98 -0.74 -8.24 -3.45
CA LEU A 98 -0.97 -8.68 -2.08
C LEU A 98 -2.27 -8.07 -1.52
N ASP A 99 -2.45 -6.76 -1.63
CA ASP A 99 -3.70 -6.10 -1.21
C ASP A 99 -4.93 -6.67 -1.92
N GLY A 100 -4.81 -7.03 -3.21
CA GLY A 100 -5.86 -7.71 -3.95
C GLY A 100 -6.30 -9.03 -3.31
N GLU A 101 -5.34 -9.83 -2.84
CA GLU A 101 -5.61 -11.10 -2.15
C GLU A 101 -6.14 -10.87 -0.73
N VAL A 102 -5.65 -9.83 -0.02
CA VAL A 102 -6.19 -9.43 1.29
C VAL A 102 -7.69 -9.18 1.21
N PHE A 103 -8.17 -8.47 0.19
CA PHE A 103 -9.59 -8.15 0.03
C PHE A 103 -10.44 -9.30 -0.49
N ALA A 104 -9.87 -10.23 -1.28
CA ALA A 104 -10.63 -11.33 -1.86
C ALA A 104 -10.90 -12.47 -0.87
N ASN A 105 -9.98 -12.70 0.08
CA ASN A 105 -10.09 -13.82 1.00
C ASN A 105 -11.07 -13.57 2.16
N ASP A 106 -11.39 -12.31 2.46
CA ASP A 106 -12.19 -11.96 3.63
C ASP A 106 -13.00 -10.66 3.43
N PRO A 107 -14.33 -10.75 3.26
CA PRO A 107 -15.21 -9.59 3.19
C PRO A 107 -15.16 -8.67 4.42
N ASP A 108 -14.83 -9.21 5.60
CA ASP A 108 -14.78 -8.42 6.84
C ASP A 108 -13.57 -7.47 6.84
N ARG A 109 -12.47 -7.80 6.14
CA ARG A 109 -11.33 -6.89 5.95
C ARG A 109 -11.71 -5.64 5.19
N SER A 110 -12.61 -5.75 4.21
CA SER A 110 -13.13 -4.56 3.50
C SER A 110 -13.92 -3.64 4.44
N GLN A 111 -14.69 -4.20 5.37
CA GLN A 111 -15.41 -3.43 6.39
C GLN A 111 -14.44 -2.78 7.38
N LEU A 112 -13.40 -3.52 7.78
CA LEU A 112 -12.36 -3.08 8.69
C LEU A 112 -11.59 -1.87 8.12
N VAL A 113 -11.15 -1.93 6.86
CA VAL A 113 -10.52 -0.78 6.17
C VAL A 113 -11.49 0.38 6.06
N SER A 114 -12.73 0.14 5.66
CA SER A 114 -13.76 1.18 5.55
C SER A 114 -14.02 1.87 6.90
N GLY A 115 -14.03 1.12 8.00
CA GLY A 115 -14.20 1.62 9.36
C GLY A 115 -13.04 2.51 9.80
N ALA A 116 -11.79 2.08 9.55
CA ALA A 116 -10.61 2.89 9.81
C ALA A 116 -10.66 4.22 9.04
N PHE A 117 -11.03 4.17 7.76
CA PHE A 117 -11.10 5.37 6.91
C PHE A 117 -12.25 6.31 7.31
N ALA A 118 -13.37 5.77 7.76
CA ALA A 118 -14.47 6.57 8.30
C ALA A 118 -14.09 7.34 9.57
N ALA A 119 -13.13 6.82 10.35
CA ALA A 119 -12.64 7.46 11.59
C ALA A 119 -11.85 8.75 11.33
N ALA A 120 -11.42 9.02 10.10
CA ALA A 120 -10.73 10.26 9.74
C ALA A 120 -11.56 11.52 10.07
N ARG A 121 -12.89 11.42 10.04
CA ARG A 121 -13.81 12.52 10.41
C ARG A 121 -13.77 12.89 11.89
N SER A 122 -13.29 11.99 12.74
CA SER A 122 -13.23 12.15 14.19
C SER A 122 -11.80 12.40 14.69
N ALA A 123 -10.83 12.62 13.80
CA ALA A 123 -9.42 12.82 14.13
C ALA A 123 -9.06 14.32 14.08
N PRO A 124 -9.11 15.06 15.20
CA PRO A 124 -8.98 16.52 15.19
C PRO A 124 -7.59 17.01 14.74
N ASP A 125 -6.52 16.28 15.10
CA ASP A 125 -5.14 16.70 14.87
C ASP A 125 -4.56 16.21 13.54
N ILE A 126 -5.33 15.46 12.75
CA ILE A 126 -4.83 14.86 11.50
C ILE A 126 -4.53 15.90 10.43
N ALA A 127 -5.10 17.11 10.54
CA ALA A 127 -4.79 18.22 9.64
C ALA A 127 -3.31 18.62 9.74
N GLY A 128 -2.72 18.57 10.95
CA GLY A 128 -1.31 18.87 11.17
C GLY A 128 -0.36 17.85 10.57
N ALA A 129 -0.86 16.74 10.01
CA ALA A 129 -0.05 15.74 9.31
C ALA A 129 0.68 16.30 8.08
N VAL A 130 0.24 17.44 7.53
CA VAL A 130 0.82 18.08 6.33
C VAL A 130 1.15 19.55 6.61
N PRO A 131 1.99 20.21 5.77
CA PRO A 131 2.25 21.65 5.88
C PRO A 131 0.97 22.49 5.86
N ASP A 132 0.98 23.64 6.56
CA ASP A 132 -0.16 24.53 6.74
C ASP A 132 -0.85 24.88 5.40
N GLU A 133 -0.07 25.16 4.36
CA GLU A 133 -0.55 25.49 3.02
C GLU A 133 -1.32 24.36 2.31
N SER A 134 -1.17 23.12 2.78
CA SER A 134 -1.81 21.93 2.20
C SER A 134 -2.98 21.40 3.04
N GLN A 135 -3.23 21.96 4.23
CA GLN A 135 -4.18 21.38 5.19
C GLN A 135 -5.63 21.37 4.68
N GLU A 136 -6.04 22.36 3.90
CA GLU A 136 -7.40 22.39 3.32
C GLU A 136 -7.61 21.26 2.32
N LEU A 137 -6.71 21.14 1.32
CA LEU A 137 -6.74 20.06 0.34
C LEU A 137 -6.61 18.67 1.01
N TRP A 138 -5.81 18.59 2.06
CA TRP A 138 -5.67 17.37 2.84
C TRP A 138 -6.95 16.98 3.57
N ARG A 139 -7.64 17.94 4.20
CA ARG A 139 -8.96 17.70 4.82
C ARG A 139 -9.98 17.22 3.79
N ASP A 140 -10.01 17.80 2.59
CA ASP A 140 -10.90 17.36 1.52
C ASP A 140 -10.58 15.94 1.04
N HIS A 141 -9.29 15.63 0.89
CA HIS A 141 -8.83 14.28 0.55
C HIS A 141 -9.24 13.26 1.61
N LEU A 142 -9.01 13.56 2.90
CA LEU A 142 -9.44 12.72 4.02
C LEU A 142 -10.96 12.57 4.09
N ALA A 143 -11.70 13.65 3.86
CA ALA A 143 -13.16 13.63 3.82
C ALA A 143 -13.67 12.73 2.69
N SER A 144 -12.90 12.48 1.64
CA SER A 144 -13.27 11.55 0.57
C SER A 144 -13.13 10.06 0.95
N LEU A 145 -12.31 9.73 1.96
CA LEU A 145 -11.93 8.35 2.27
C LEU A 145 -13.09 7.46 2.71
N HIS A 146 -14.16 8.01 3.30
CA HIS A 146 -15.35 7.21 3.65
C HIS A 146 -16.05 6.58 2.43
N ARG A 147 -15.80 7.13 1.22
CA ARG A 147 -16.28 6.57 -0.05
C ARG A 147 -15.32 5.57 -0.66
N TRP A 148 -14.11 5.46 -0.13
CA TRP A 148 -13.13 4.50 -0.62
C TRP A 148 -13.67 3.09 -0.47
N ARG A 149 -13.44 2.27 -1.48
CA ARG A 149 -13.75 0.85 -1.52
C ARG A 149 -12.52 0.12 -2.04
N ALA A 150 -12.31 -1.10 -1.57
CA ALA A 150 -11.27 -1.97 -2.08
C ALA A 150 -11.35 -2.02 -3.61
N PRO A 151 -10.31 -1.61 -4.34
CA PRO A 151 -10.38 -1.60 -5.78
C PRO A 151 -10.33 -3.04 -6.31
N GLY A 152 -11.39 -3.48 -6.98
CA GLY A 152 -11.45 -4.83 -7.57
C GLY A 152 -10.33 -5.11 -8.58
N TYR A 153 -9.71 -4.05 -9.12
CA TYR A 153 -8.62 -4.16 -10.09
C TYR A 153 -7.29 -4.64 -9.49
N PHE A 154 -7.11 -4.70 -8.16
CA PHE A 154 -5.87 -5.19 -7.57
C PHE A 154 -5.57 -6.66 -7.88
N ARG A 155 -6.56 -7.43 -8.32
CA ARG A 155 -6.38 -8.83 -8.78
C ARG A 155 -6.24 -8.98 -10.29
N ASP A 156 -6.26 -7.87 -11.02
CA ASP A 156 -6.05 -7.84 -12.46
C ASP A 156 -4.64 -7.29 -12.74
N PRO A 157 -3.66 -8.15 -13.11
CA PRO A 157 -2.30 -7.73 -13.41
C PRO A 157 -2.18 -6.61 -14.45
N LEU A 158 -3.08 -6.58 -15.44
CA LEU A 158 -3.08 -5.55 -16.47
C LEU A 158 -3.58 -4.22 -15.92
N ALA A 159 -4.66 -4.25 -15.14
CA ALA A 159 -5.16 -3.04 -14.51
C ALA A 159 -4.18 -2.48 -13.46
N VAL A 160 -3.48 -3.36 -12.72
CA VAL A 160 -2.36 -2.97 -11.86
C VAL A 160 -1.26 -2.30 -12.68
N ALA A 161 -0.81 -2.90 -13.80
CA ALA A 161 0.23 -2.33 -14.64
C ALA A 161 -0.14 -0.92 -15.17
N HIS A 162 -1.39 -0.71 -15.62
CA HIS A 162 -1.88 0.61 -16.02
C HIS A 162 -1.91 1.62 -14.87
N ARG A 163 -2.33 1.18 -13.68
CA ARG A 163 -2.31 2.04 -12.49
C ARG A 163 -0.88 2.49 -12.19
N MET A 164 0.08 1.59 -12.31
CA MET A 164 1.50 1.88 -12.08
C MET A 164 2.07 2.83 -13.13
N GLU A 165 1.75 2.64 -14.42
CA GLU A 165 2.11 3.58 -15.48
C GLU A 165 1.66 5.01 -15.12
N SER A 166 0.40 5.17 -14.71
CA SER A 166 -0.15 6.46 -14.28
C SER A 166 0.60 7.07 -13.09
N ILE A 167 0.89 6.28 -12.06
CA ILE A 167 1.61 6.72 -10.86
C ILE A 167 3.06 7.14 -11.20
N LEU A 168 3.72 6.38 -12.07
CA LEU A 168 5.15 6.54 -12.37
C LEU A 168 5.42 7.57 -13.48
N ALA A 169 4.41 7.96 -14.28
CA ALA A 169 4.55 8.89 -15.39
C ALA A 169 5.20 10.23 -15.02
N ARG A 170 4.94 10.73 -13.80
CA ARG A 170 5.50 12.01 -13.31
C ARG A 170 6.94 11.90 -12.79
N ARG A 171 7.52 10.70 -12.80
CA ARG A 171 8.86 10.41 -12.26
C ARG A 171 9.75 9.94 -13.41
N PRO A 172 10.47 10.83 -14.12
CA PRO A 172 11.18 10.48 -15.36
C PRO A 172 12.12 9.27 -15.25
N ARG A 173 12.75 9.08 -14.10
CA ARG A 173 13.65 7.94 -13.84
C ARG A 173 12.93 6.60 -13.62
N LEU A 174 11.62 6.62 -13.36
CA LEU A 174 10.78 5.45 -13.08
C LEU A 174 9.68 5.24 -14.12
N ALA A 175 9.48 6.21 -15.02
CA ALA A 175 8.43 6.18 -16.02
C ALA A 175 8.58 4.97 -16.95
N MET A 176 7.45 4.32 -17.23
CA MET A 176 7.36 3.24 -18.21
C MET A 176 7.45 3.82 -19.64
N SER A 177 8.11 3.09 -20.53
CA SER A 177 8.12 3.43 -21.96
C SER A 177 6.86 2.90 -22.64
N ALA A 178 6.59 3.41 -23.85
CA ALA A 178 5.54 2.85 -24.70
C ALA A 178 5.82 1.35 -24.94
N GLY A 179 4.87 0.50 -24.54
CA GLY A 179 4.99 -0.97 -24.65
C GLY A 179 5.53 -1.68 -23.41
N ASP A 180 5.85 -0.98 -22.32
CA ASP A 180 6.25 -1.64 -21.06
C ASP A 180 5.05 -2.22 -20.28
N VAL A 181 3.85 -1.61 -20.41
CA VAL A 181 2.65 -2.05 -19.66
C VAL A 181 2.33 -3.55 -19.87
N PRO A 182 2.26 -4.09 -21.10
CA PRO A 182 2.01 -5.53 -21.28
C PRO A 182 3.08 -6.43 -20.67
N LYS A 183 4.35 -5.98 -20.65
CA LYS A 183 5.46 -6.74 -20.04
C LYS A 183 5.32 -6.77 -18.51
N VAL A 184 4.94 -5.62 -17.93
CA VAL A 184 4.64 -5.51 -16.51
C VAL A 184 3.46 -6.40 -16.12
N ALA A 185 2.37 -6.34 -16.88
CA ALA A 185 1.20 -7.19 -16.66
C ALA A 185 1.57 -8.68 -16.69
N SER A 186 2.32 -9.12 -17.70
CA SER A 186 2.74 -10.52 -17.82
C SER A 186 3.63 -11.00 -16.65
N ALA A 187 4.58 -10.17 -16.19
CA ALA A 187 5.42 -10.51 -15.04
C ALA A 187 4.62 -10.58 -13.73
N LEU A 188 3.61 -9.71 -13.57
CA LEU A 188 2.71 -9.70 -12.42
C LEU A 188 1.76 -10.91 -12.45
N GLU A 189 1.23 -11.27 -13.61
CA GLU A 189 0.42 -12.47 -13.83
C GLU A 189 1.20 -13.73 -13.44
N ALA A 190 2.48 -13.82 -13.84
CA ALA A 190 3.33 -14.94 -13.46
C ALA A 190 3.60 -15.02 -11.94
N ALA A 191 3.65 -13.88 -11.25
CA ALA A 191 3.88 -13.82 -9.80
C ALA A 191 2.60 -14.11 -8.97
N GLN A 192 1.43 -13.74 -9.49
CA GLN A 192 0.16 -13.73 -8.76
C GLN A 192 -0.20 -15.09 -8.12
N PRO A 193 -0.09 -16.26 -8.79
CA PRO A 193 -0.41 -17.54 -8.17
C PRO A 193 0.38 -17.81 -6.89
N SER A 194 1.67 -17.44 -6.89
CA SER A 194 2.52 -17.62 -5.71
C SER A 194 2.17 -16.67 -4.56
N ILE A 195 1.65 -15.47 -4.87
CA ILE A 195 1.17 -14.50 -3.89
C ILE A 195 -0.14 -15.02 -3.28
N ALA A 196 -1.12 -15.36 -4.12
CA ALA A 196 -2.41 -15.88 -3.71
C ALA A 196 -2.28 -17.11 -2.81
N ALA A 197 -1.40 -18.06 -3.17
CA ALA A 197 -1.21 -19.29 -2.41
C ALA A 197 -0.60 -19.09 -1.00
N THR A 198 0.00 -17.93 -0.71
CA THR A 198 0.78 -17.73 0.53
C THR A 198 0.47 -16.43 1.26
N ALA A 199 -0.47 -15.62 0.77
CA ALA A 199 -0.79 -14.31 1.34
C ALA A 199 -1.24 -14.41 2.81
N GLU A 200 -2.11 -15.37 3.13
CA GLU A 200 -2.61 -15.56 4.51
C GLU A 200 -1.52 -15.97 5.49
N ASP A 201 -0.69 -16.95 5.10
CA ASP A 201 0.44 -17.40 5.91
C ASP A 201 1.41 -16.24 6.16
N PHE A 202 1.70 -15.47 5.12
CA PHE A 202 2.53 -14.28 5.21
C PHE A 202 1.95 -13.20 6.13
N LEU A 203 0.65 -12.92 6.04
CA LEU A 203 0.01 -11.96 6.94
C LEU A 203 0.10 -12.40 8.41
N ARG A 204 -0.05 -13.69 8.69
CA ARG A 204 0.15 -14.23 10.05
C ARG A 204 1.59 -14.06 10.52
N GLU A 205 2.57 -14.38 9.67
CA GLU A 205 3.99 -14.16 9.99
C GLU A 205 4.30 -12.70 10.32
N MET A 206 3.71 -11.75 9.58
CA MET A 206 3.85 -10.32 9.84
C MET A 206 3.28 -9.91 11.20
N VAL A 207 2.08 -10.39 11.55
CA VAL A 207 1.45 -10.14 12.87
C VAL A 207 2.30 -10.72 14.00
N GLU A 208 2.80 -11.94 13.84
CA GLU A 208 3.69 -12.57 14.84
C GLU A 208 5.00 -11.78 15.01
N ALA A 209 5.59 -11.30 13.92
CA ALA A 209 6.82 -10.52 13.95
C ALA A 209 6.66 -9.17 14.64
N LEU A 210 5.49 -8.54 14.53
CA LEU A 210 5.16 -7.25 15.16
C LEU A 210 4.72 -7.38 16.63
N SER A 211 4.53 -8.61 17.12
CA SER A 211 4.18 -8.90 18.52
C SER A 211 5.41 -9.07 19.43
N ARG A 212 6.62 -9.09 18.87
CA ARG A 212 7.90 -9.30 19.56
C ARG A 212 8.59 -7.97 19.87
#